data_AF-A0A4Y8MVT3-F1
#
_entry.id   AF-A0A4Y8MVT3-F1
#
_cell.length_a   1.000
_cell.length_b   1.000
_cell.length_c   1.000
_cell.angle_alpha   90.00
_cell.angle_beta   90.00
_cell.angle_gamma   90.00
#
_symmetry.space_group_name_H-M   'P 1'
#
loop_
_entity.id
_entity.type
_entity.pdbx_description
1 polymer ?
#
loop_
_entity_poly.entity_id
_entity_poly.type
_entity_poly.pdbx_seq_one_letter_code
_entity_poly.pdbx_strand_id
1 'polypeptide(L)'
;MNHVPPTPEEAQALIDHAVRSVGEAFALDVLGVHRTTLMRWRTGAVRIPHAALALLRIWQEGRLPGMTDDWRGFHFFGDKLYTAAGVGYTARDIDGWHWQKQACEANERRIKQLEALVTDLSDKLQKAPGAAANEVYSPTNPPPRPRRHVA
;
A
#
# COMPACT_ATOMS: atom_id res chain seq x y z
N MET A 1 27.26 14.99 -2.84
CA MET A 1 27.78 13.61 -2.98
C MET A 1 29.29 13.69 -3.00
N ASN A 2 29.98 13.08 -2.03
CA ASN A 2 31.45 13.05 -2.07
C ASN A 2 31.93 12.24 -3.28
N HIS A 3 32.68 12.88 -4.16
CA HIS A 3 33.16 12.33 -5.44
C HIS A 3 34.39 11.44 -5.26
N VAL A 4 34.33 10.50 -4.32
CA VAL A 4 35.40 9.52 -4.15
C VAL A 4 35.32 8.54 -5.32
N PRO A 5 36.38 8.44 -6.16
CA PRO A 5 36.42 7.42 -7.20
C PRO A 5 36.38 6.04 -6.53
N PRO A 6 35.59 5.09 -7.04
CA PRO A 6 35.50 3.76 -6.47
C PRO A 6 36.86 3.08 -6.56
N THR A 7 37.18 2.22 -5.59
CA THR A 7 38.32 1.33 -5.73
C THR A 7 38.08 0.37 -6.91
N PRO A 8 39.14 -0.21 -7.51
CA PRO A 8 38.96 -1.20 -8.58
C PRO A 8 38.07 -2.37 -8.17
N GLU A 9 38.17 -2.81 -6.91
CA GLU A 9 37.33 -3.88 -6.35
C GLU A 9 35.86 -3.46 -6.23
N GLU A 10 35.59 -2.24 -5.75
CA GLU A 10 34.23 -1.68 -5.70
C GLU A 10 33.62 -1.54 -7.09
N ALA A 11 34.41 -1.03 -8.05
CA ALA A 11 34.00 -0.88 -9.45
C ALA A 11 33.63 -2.25 -10.06
N GLN A 12 34.43 -3.27 -9.80
CA GLN A 12 34.16 -4.63 -10.22
C GLN A 12 32.87 -5.18 -9.58
N ALA A 13 32.70 -5.01 -8.26
CA ALA A 13 31.52 -5.48 -7.55
C ALA A 13 30.23 -4.81 -8.05
N LEU A 14 30.28 -3.51 -8.32
CA LEU A 14 29.18 -2.73 -8.90
C LEU A 14 28.78 -3.25 -10.29
N ILE A 15 29.75 -3.48 -11.16
CA ILE A 15 29.51 -4.01 -12.51
C ILE A 15 28.96 -5.44 -12.44
N ASP A 16 29.52 -6.28 -11.59
CA ASP A 16 29.10 -7.68 -11.44
C ASP A 16 27.67 -7.79 -10.90
N HIS A 17 27.32 -6.91 -9.96
CA HIS A 17 25.96 -6.78 -9.45
C HIS A 17 25.00 -6.32 -10.55
N ALA A 18 25.36 -5.29 -11.31
CA ALA A 18 24.55 -4.78 -12.41
C ALA A 18 24.29 -5.86 -13.46
N VAL A 19 25.35 -6.53 -13.95
CA VAL A 19 25.25 -7.59 -14.95
C VAL A 19 24.39 -8.76 -14.43
N ARG A 20 24.49 -9.11 -13.15
CA ARG A 20 23.65 -10.15 -12.54
C ARG A 20 22.19 -9.74 -12.44
N SER A 21 21.93 -8.46 -12.16
CA SER A 21 20.58 -7.96 -11.87
C SER A 21 19.76 -7.70 -13.14
N VAL A 22 20.39 -7.13 -14.17
CA VAL A 22 19.68 -6.71 -15.41
C VAL A 22 20.17 -7.42 -16.67
N GLY A 23 21.26 -8.19 -16.59
CA GLY A 23 21.90 -8.84 -17.75
C GLY A 23 22.92 -7.95 -18.46
N GLU A 24 23.95 -8.56 -19.05
CA GLU A 24 25.05 -7.83 -19.71
C GLU A 24 24.57 -6.98 -20.88
N ALA A 25 23.71 -7.52 -21.75
CA ALA A 25 23.23 -6.80 -22.94
C ALA A 25 22.46 -5.52 -22.58
N PHE A 26 21.56 -5.61 -21.60
CA PHE A 26 20.80 -4.45 -21.12
C PHE A 26 21.69 -3.45 -20.39
N ALA A 27 22.65 -3.92 -19.59
CA ALA A 27 23.59 -3.05 -18.92
C ALA A 27 24.43 -2.23 -19.92
N LEU A 28 24.90 -2.85 -21.01
CA LEU A 28 25.65 -2.17 -22.07
C LEU A 28 24.82 -1.09 -22.76
N ASP A 29 23.55 -1.39 -23.07
CA ASP A 29 22.62 -0.47 -23.71
C ASP A 29 22.34 0.76 -22.84
N VAL A 30 21.94 0.54 -21.58
CA VAL A 30 21.62 1.64 -20.64
C VAL A 30 22.85 2.49 -20.30
N LEU A 31 24.02 1.87 -20.14
CA LEU A 31 25.26 2.60 -19.90
C LEU A 31 25.80 3.28 -21.17
N GLY A 32 25.28 2.93 -22.36
CA GLY A 32 25.70 3.48 -23.64
C GLY A 32 27.16 3.14 -23.98
N VAL A 33 27.63 1.94 -23.60
CA VAL A 33 29.04 1.54 -23.80
C VAL A 33 29.19 0.18 -24.47
N HIS A 34 30.31 0.01 -25.16
CA HIS A 34 30.69 -1.27 -25.74
C HIS A 34 31.25 -2.23 -24.67
N ARG A 35 31.13 -3.54 -24.92
CA ARG A 35 31.63 -4.61 -24.04
C ARG A 35 33.09 -4.43 -23.60
N THR A 36 33.94 -3.98 -24.50
CA THR A 36 35.37 -3.73 -24.23
C THR A 36 35.57 -2.60 -23.23
N THR A 37 34.74 -1.55 -23.27
CA THR A 37 34.77 -0.44 -22.31
C THR A 37 34.33 -0.92 -20.93
N LEU A 38 33.24 -1.70 -20.85
CA LEU A 38 32.78 -2.29 -19.61
C LEU A 38 33.86 -3.20 -18.98
N MET A 39 34.55 -4.00 -19.81
CA MET A 39 35.65 -4.85 -19.34
C MET A 39 36.83 -4.02 -18.80
N ARG A 40 37.19 -2.91 -19.46
CA ARG A 40 38.25 -2.00 -19.00
C ARG A 40 37.90 -1.30 -17.68
N TRP A 41 36.61 -1.00 -17.46
CA TRP A 41 36.14 -0.51 -16.17
C TRP A 41 36.25 -1.59 -15.09
N ARG A 42 35.86 -2.82 -15.42
CA ARG A 42 35.91 -3.97 -14.51
C ARG A 42 37.33 -4.31 -14.04
N THR A 43 38.33 -4.15 -14.91
CA THR A 43 39.74 -4.38 -14.55
C THR A 43 40.42 -3.15 -13.95
N GLY A 44 39.71 -2.03 -13.80
CA GLY A 44 40.29 -0.76 -13.34
C GLY A 44 41.26 -0.10 -14.33
N ALA A 45 41.35 -0.60 -15.57
CA ALA A 45 42.23 -0.06 -16.60
C ALA A 45 41.84 1.35 -17.04
N VAL A 46 40.56 1.70 -16.94
CA VAL A 46 40.03 3.04 -17.26
C VAL A 46 39.03 3.46 -16.20
N ARG A 47 39.05 4.76 -15.85
CA ARG A 47 38.09 5.37 -14.91
C ARG A 47 36.65 5.30 -15.44
N ILE A 48 35.72 4.96 -14.54
CA ILE A 48 34.28 5.00 -14.83
C ILE A 48 33.79 6.47 -14.85
N PRO A 49 33.12 6.92 -15.93
CA PRO A 49 32.46 8.22 -15.98
C PRO A 49 31.44 8.39 -14.86
N HIS A 50 31.26 9.62 -14.37
CA HIS A 50 30.45 9.86 -13.17
C HIS A 50 28.98 9.44 -13.33
N ALA A 51 28.37 9.71 -14.49
CA ALA A 51 27.00 9.30 -14.78
C ALA A 51 26.84 7.77 -14.77
N ALA A 52 27.77 7.05 -15.40
CA ALA A 52 27.79 5.58 -15.40
C ALA A 52 27.96 5.02 -13.97
N LEU A 53 28.85 5.60 -13.18
CA LEU A 53 29.02 5.22 -11.78
C LEU A 53 27.76 5.44 -10.94
N ALA A 54 27.04 6.54 -11.17
CA ALA A 54 25.78 6.80 -10.50
C ALA A 54 24.73 5.73 -10.84
N LEU A 55 24.59 5.37 -12.12
CA LEU A 55 23.69 4.30 -12.57
C LEU A 55 24.05 2.94 -11.94
N LEU A 56 25.32 2.58 -11.91
CA LEU A 56 25.78 1.35 -11.28
C LEU A 56 25.44 1.31 -9.78
N ARG A 57 25.61 2.43 -9.07
CA ARG A 57 25.22 2.56 -7.66
C ARG A 57 23.71 2.47 -7.46
N ILE A 58 22.93 3.10 -8.34
CA ILE A 58 21.46 3.00 -8.31
C ILE A 58 21.02 1.54 -8.46
N TRP A 59 21.63 0.77 -9.36
CA TRP A 59 21.31 -0.65 -9.50
C TRP A 59 21.73 -1.50 -8.30
N GLN A 60 22.77 -1.13 -7.57
CA GLN A 60 23.19 -1.86 -6.36
C GLN A 60 22.33 -1.51 -5.14
N GLU A 61 22.10 -0.22 -4.91
CA GLU A 61 21.41 0.28 -3.72
C GLU A 61 19.89 0.36 -3.89
N GLY A 62 19.41 0.32 -5.14
CA GLY A 62 18.01 0.56 -5.50
C GLY A 62 17.53 1.97 -5.17
N ARG A 63 18.44 2.91 -4.85
CA ARG A 63 18.12 4.28 -4.46
C ARG A 63 18.39 5.26 -5.58
N LEU A 64 17.46 6.20 -5.76
CA LEU A 64 17.61 7.27 -6.73
C LEU A 64 18.40 8.46 -6.14
N PRO A 65 19.22 9.15 -6.94
CA PRO A 65 19.89 10.37 -6.50
C PRO A 65 18.86 11.43 -6.11
N GLY A 66 19.09 12.12 -5.00
CA GLY A 66 18.20 13.20 -4.55
C GLY A 66 16.97 12.74 -3.77
N MET A 67 16.84 11.46 -3.44
CA MET A 67 15.84 10.99 -2.48
C MET A 67 15.99 11.68 -1.13
N THR A 68 14.87 12.24 -0.63
CA THR A 68 14.78 12.84 0.71
C THR A 68 14.72 11.77 1.79
N ASP A 69 14.76 12.20 3.06
CA ASP A 69 14.66 11.28 4.20
C ASP A 69 13.36 10.47 4.25
N ASP A 70 12.29 10.95 3.60
CA ASP A 70 11.01 10.24 3.51
C ASP A 70 11.11 8.92 2.73
N TRP A 71 12.11 8.82 1.84
CA TRP A 71 12.38 7.63 1.04
C TRP A 71 13.40 6.70 1.71
N ARG A 72 13.75 6.95 2.97
CA ARG A 72 14.70 6.12 3.69
C ARG A 72 14.15 4.70 3.85
N GLY A 73 14.94 3.73 3.39
CA GLY A 73 14.58 2.30 3.41
C GLY A 73 13.79 1.86 2.17
N PHE A 74 13.33 2.79 1.35
CA PHE A 74 12.75 2.47 0.05
C PHE A 74 13.85 2.18 -0.96
N HIS A 75 13.65 1.16 -1.78
CA HIS A 75 14.56 0.80 -2.85
C HIS A 75 13.85 0.03 -3.96
N PHE A 76 14.33 0.18 -5.19
CA PHE A 76 13.88 -0.60 -6.33
C PHE A 76 14.69 -1.88 -6.48
N PHE A 77 14.02 -3.00 -6.71
CA PHE A 77 14.64 -4.26 -7.08
C PHE A 77 13.75 -5.00 -8.07
N GLY A 78 14.30 -5.31 -9.25
CA GLY A 78 13.52 -5.86 -10.36
C GLY A 78 12.41 -4.90 -10.80
N ASP A 79 11.17 -5.38 -10.79
CA ASP A 79 9.97 -4.62 -11.17
C ASP A 79 9.18 -4.06 -9.97
N LYS A 80 9.75 -4.13 -8.75
CA LYS A 80 9.08 -3.75 -7.51
C LYS A 80 9.79 -2.62 -6.78
N LEU A 81 8.97 -1.77 -6.16
CA LEU A 81 9.39 -0.83 -5.14
C LEU A 81 9.23 -1.51 -3.77
N TYR A 82 10.34 -1.72 -3.08
CA TYR A 82 10.34 -2.20 -1.71
C TYR A 82 10.28 -1.03 -0.73
N THR A 83 9.44 -1.20 0.28
CA THR A 83 9.31 -0.28 1.41
C THR A 83 10.33 -0.58 2.50
N ALA A 84 10.50 0.34 3.45
CA ALA A 84 11.33 0.12 4.63
C ALA A 84 10.91 -1.11 5.46
N ALA A 85 9.64 -1.52 5.37
CA ALA A 85 9.12 -2.72 6.02
C ALA A 85 9.42 -4.03 5.26
N GLY A 86 10.13 -3.96 4.12
CA GLY A 86 10.46 -5.12 3.29
C GLY A 86 9.32 -5.60 2.38
N VAL A 87 8.21 -4.86 2.32
CA VAL A 87 7.08 -5.18 1.43
C VAL A 87 7.32 -4.57 0.06
N GLY A 88 7.25 -5.39 -0.98
CA GLY A 88 7.43 -5.00 -2.39
C GLY A 88 6.10 -4.77 -3.10
N TYR A 89 5.99 -3.63 -3.79
CA TYR A 89 4.82 -3.24 -4.56
C TYR A 89 5.18 -3.07 -6.03
N THR A 90 4.36 -3.60 -6.92
CA THR A 90 4.41 -3.25 -8.35
C THR A 90 3.68 -1.93 -8.60
N ALA A 91 3.90 -1.31 -9.77
CA ALA A 91 3.15 -0.12 -10.16
C ALA A 91 1.63 -0.34 -10.12
N ARG A 92 1.16 -1.53 -10.54
CA ARG A 92 -0.25 -1.91 -10.48
C ARG A 92 -0.80 -1.96 -9.06
N ASP A 93 0.00 -2.44 -8.11
CA ASP A 93 -0.41 -2.50 -6.70
C ASP A 93 -0.58 -1.08 -6.12
N ILE A 94 0.34 -0.18 -6.49
CA ILE A 94 0.32 1.23 -6.08
C ILE A 94 -0.90 1.95 -6.68
N ASP A 95 -1.19 1.73 -7.97
CA ASP A 95 -2.40 2.28 -8.62
C ASP A 95 -3.69 1.82 -7.92
N GLY A 96 -3.69 0.58 -7.40
CA GLY A 96 -4.79 0.01 -6.63
C GLY A 96 -5.08 0.72 -5.30
N TRP A 97 -4.12 1.44 -4.73
CA TRP A 97 -4.30 2.11 -3.44
C TRP A 97 -5.38 3.19 -3.47
N HIS A 98 -5.58 3.83 -4.63
CA HIS A 98 -6.65 4.80 -4.78
C HIS A 98 -8.03 4.17 -4.52
N TRP A 99 -8.26 2.98 -5.08
CA TRP A 99 -9.51 2.23 -4.90
C TRP A 99 -9.67 1.70 -3.48
N GLN A 100 -8.58 1.23 -2.87
CA GLN A 100 -8.59 0.80 -1.48
C GLN A 100 -8.98 1.95 -0.54
N LYS A 101 -8.40 3.15 -0.75
CA LYS A 101 -8.76 4.34 0.02
C LYS A 101 -10.23 4.69 -0.14
N GLN A 102 -10.76 4.72 -1.36
CA GLN A 102 -12.18 4.97 -1.59
C GLN A 102 -13.09 3.94 -0.90
N ALA A 103 -12.72 2.66 -0.95
CA ALA A 103 -13.48 1.60 -0.30
C ALA A 103 -13.47 1.76 1.23
N CYS A 104 -12.32 2.10 1.83
CA CYS A 104 -12.23 2.42 3.25
C CYS A 104 -13.12 3.60 3.62
N GLU A 105 -13.06 4.71 2.87
CA GLU A 105 -13.91 5.89 3.12
C GLU A 105 -15.40 5.57 2.99
N ALA A 106 -15.80 4.76 2.00
CA ALA A 106 -17.18 4.34 1.82
C ALA A 106 -17.66 3.46 3.00
N ASN A 107 -16.81 2.55 3.46
CA ASN A 107 -17.09 1.71 4.61
C ASN A 107 -17.21 2.53 5.90
N GLU A 108 -16.33 3.51 6.12
CA GLU A 108 -16.41 4.43 7.25
C GLU A 108 -17.73 5.22 7.26
N ARG A 109 -18.19 5.69 6.10
CA ARG A 109 -19.49 6.37 5.98
C ARG A 109 -20.64 5.43 6.33
N ARG A 110 -20.58 4.18 5.85
CA ARG A 110 -21.61 3.17 6.12
C ARG A 110 -21.66 2.78 7.59
N ILE A 111 -20.50 2.65 8.24
CA ILE A 111 -20.40 2.39 9.68
C ILE A 111 -21.10 3.52 10.46
N LYS A 112 -20.78 4.78 10.16
CA LYS A 112 -21.42 5.93 10.81
C LYS A 112 -22.94 5.98 10.62
N GLN A 113 -23.43 5.64 9.42
CA GLN A 113 -24.86 5.57 9.15
C GLN A 113 -25.54 4.47 9.96
N LEU A 114 -24.93 3.29 10.04
CA LEU A 114 -25.46 2.18 10.83
C LEU A 114 -25.47 2.51 12.32
N GLU A 115 -24.40 3.12 12.84
CA GLU A 115 -24.33 3.58 14.23
C GLU A 115 -25.45 4.59 14.56
N ALA A 116 -25.70 5.55 13.66
CA ALA A 116 -26.78 6.51 13.83
C ALA A 116 -28.17 5.83 13.85
N LEU A 117 -28.39 4.86 12.95
CA LEU A 117 -29.65 4.09 12.92
C LEU A 117 -29.82 3.23 14.17
N VAL A 118 -28.77 2.56 14.65
CA VAL A 118 -28.81 1.77 15.89
C VAL A 118 -29.16 2.67 17.07
N THR A 119 -28.59 3.87 17.13
CA THR A 119 -28.85 4.84 18.20
C THR A 119 -30.30 5.33 18.15
N ASP A 120 -30.80 5.75 16.98
CA ASP A 120 -32.18 6.18 16.79
C ASP A 120 -33.20 5.06 17.10
N LEU A 121 -32.93 3.82 16.69
CA LEU A 121 -33.79 2.68 17.03
C LEU A 121 -33.76 2.37 18.53
N SER A 122 -32.60 2.45 19.17
CA SER A 122 -32.47 2.26 20.62
C SER A 122 -33.26 3.32 21.39
N ASP A 123 -33.14 4.58 20.98
CA ASP A 123 -33.90 5.70 21.54
C ASP A 123 -35.41 5.51 21.34
N LYS A 124 -35.84 5.06 20.16
CA LYS A 124 -37.24 4.78 19.86
C LYS A 124 -37.79 3.63 20.69
N LEU A 125 -37.01 2.57 20.91
CA LEU A 125 -37.40 1.46 21.77
C LEU A 125 -37.51 1.88 23.25
N GLN A 126 -36.61 2.74 23.73
CA GLN A 126 -36.70 3.29 25.09
C GLN A 126 -37.87 4.26 25.27
N LYS A 127 -38.17 5.06 24.23
CA LYS A 127 -39.27 6.03 24.24
C LYS A 127 -40.63 5.43 23.92
N ALA A 128 -40.67 4.24 23.30
CA ALA A 128 -41.92 3.51 23.12
C ALA A 128 -42.46 3.19 24.52
N PRO A 129 -43.54 3.86 24.97
CA PRO A 129 -44.19 3.44 26.19
C PRO A 129 -44.69 2.01 25.95
N GLY A 130 -44.68 1.17 26.98
CA GLY A 130 -45.19 -0.21 26.92
C GLY A 130 -46.62 -0.26 26.39
N ALA A 131 -46.78 -0.24 25.07
CA ALA A 131 -48.04 -0.24 24.35
C ALA A 131 -48.41 -1.70 24.04
N ALA A 132 -48.47 -2.48 25.10
CA ALA A 132 -49.21 -3.71 25.29
C ALA A 132 -49.13 -3.96 26.80
N ALA A 133 -50.04 -3.38 27.56
CA ALA A 133 -51.19 -4.20 27.98
C ALA A 133 -50.74 -5.53 28.62
N ASN A 134 -50.08 -5.46 29.78
CA ASN A 134 -50.53 -6.31 30.87
C ASN A 134 -51.93 -5.80 31.29
N GLU A 135 -52.93 -5.95 30.42
CA GLU A 135 -54.26 -6.27 30.91
C GLU A 135 -54.08 -7.64 31.56
N VAL A 136 -53.73 -7.60 32.84
CA VAL A 136 -53.85 -8.77 33.71
C VAL A 136 -55.30 -9.19 33.56
N TYR A 137 -55.54 -10.31 32.90
CA TYR A 137 -56.82 -11.00 32.92
C TYR A 137 -57.23 -11.10 34.40
N SER A 138 -58.17 -10.26 34.80
CA SER A 138 -58.73 -10.29 36.14
C SER A 138 -59.92 -11.23 36.06
N PRO A 139 -59.86 -12.44 36.64
CA PRO A 139 -60.93 -13.43 36.53
C PRO A 139 -62.26 -12.96 37.15
N THR A 140 -62.28 -11.80 37.82
CA THR A 140 -63.44 -11.22 38.49
C THR A 140 -64.23 -10.21 37.64
N ASN A 141 -63.71 -9.78 36.49
CA ASN A 141 -64.41 -8.82 35.61
C ASN A 141 -64.35 -9.28 34.15
N PRO A 142 -65.27 -10.14 33.70
CA PRO A 142 -65.34 -10.53 32.30
C PRO A 142 -65.79 -9.34 31.42
N PRO A 143 -65.26 -9.22 30.19
CA PRO A 143 -65.67 -8.17 29.27
C PRO A 143 -67.17 -8.27 28.93
N PRO A 144 -67.86 -7.15 28.67
CA PRO A 144 -69.29 -7.13 28.40
C PRO A 144 -69.62 -7.94 27.14
N ARG A 145 -70.55 -8.89 27.27
CA ARG A 145 -70.97 -9.77 26.18
C ARG A 145 -71.65 -8.93 25.07
N PRO A 146 -71.28 -9.11 23.79
CA PRO A 146 -71.93 -8.38 22.70
C PRO A 146 -73.43 -8.72 22.64
N ARG A 147 -74.27 -7.68 22.62
CA ARG A 147 -75.73 -7.81 22.47
C ARG A 147 -76.03 -8.45 21.11
N ARG A 148 -76.58 -9.66 21.15
CA ARG A 148 -77.07 -10.38 19.99
C ARG A 148 -78.22 -9.57 19.38
N HIS A 149 -78.04 -9.00 18.19
CA HIS A 149 -79.17 -8.55 17.40
C HIS A 149 -79.95 -9.79 16.95
N VAL A 150 -81.20 -9.88 17.38
CA VAL A 150 -82.16 -10.86 16.88
C VAL A 150 -82.70 -10.30 15.56
N ALA A 151 -82.71 -11.16 14.54
CA ALA A 151 -83.11 -10.85 13.17
C ALA A 151 -84.56 -10.37 13.05
#